data_AF-A0A2S5A3A9-F1
#
_entry.id   AF-A0A2S5A3A9-F1
#
_cell.length_a   1.000
_cell.length_b   1.000
_cell.length_c   1.000
_cell.angle_alpha   90.00
_cell.angle_beta   90.00
_cell.angle_gamma   90.00
#
_symmetry.space_group_name_H-M   'P 1'
#
loop_
_entity.id
_entity.type
_entity.pdbx_description
1 polymer ?
#
loop_
_entity_poly.entity_id
_entity_poly.type
_entity_poly.pdbx_seq_one_letter_code
_entity_poly.pdbx_strand_id
1 'polypeptide(L)'
;MNKTIIINISGIIFHIEEDAYEVLKSYINDVKRHFSSSEDNFEIITDIENRIAELLTEILAKENRQVIFLSDVQEVISKMGKVSDFELDVEEQATTFQSASTKGFTDDDTKVKRRLFRDSDNQIVGGVCSGVANYLEIDPTWIRLIWALLTLTWGFGLVVYLILWVAVPEAKTVADKMAMKGEAATLASIKKVANEKLNEVQHNSGLKSFFERLFEIVGNILKVTLKVFIGFIGVVIILAAVAALLAIFTGSTALVFSESFGLKNFPPLNFIDPTFRLPLLLSLFVLIMVPALFIISLGAKIIFNRSPLTKTAAFIMLAVWVVSLFMFALYAGRSAASFKEEATIRQSIDLSPVKNNTWYIFADDKKWLTQEDSLRYNITIKSGKTISHLSEDFDMDEVNLKIEKSADNKPHLIKIYKSKGKNFDNAIENAQNILYNFIQKDSTMTFNRHYELKNNGLWRVQEVELILQLPVNSKVIIDERMNSIMRDPYYYECEDNDSDNHRSTQTWLVTENGVKCRNGFNPSAFSRSDDLDDLLKKIARDEISIKLNSLNAVVTIDSNNQDINQEDNGDYKISTQVTIKDGNNVNSEPYQIIIRRKKDARDPYNKESWKIERSYKSSGEDF
;
A
#
# COMPACT_ATOMS: atom_id res chain seq x y z
N MET A 1 9.78 -103.27 31.25
CA MET A 1 9.51 -101.93 31.81
C MET A 1 10.82 -101.18 31.70
N ASN A 2 10.89 -100.22 30.77
CA ASN A 2 12.12 -99.47 30.51
C ASN A 2 12.37 -98.50 31.67
N LYS A 3 13.64 -98.26 32.01
CA LYS A 3 13.98 -97.27 33.04
C LYS A 3 13.71 -95.87 32.50
N THR A 4 13.16 -95.00 33.34
CA THR A 4 12.99 -93.58 33.02
C THR A 4 14.11 -92.77 33.64
N ILE A 5 14.63 -91.81 32.87
CA ILE A 5 15.71 -90.88 33.23
C ILE A 5 15.13 -89.47 33.24
N ILE A 6 15.59 -88.64 34.17
CA ILE A 6 15.24 -87.22 34.23
C ILE A 6 16.32 -86.42 33.51
N ILE A 7 15.91 -85.62 32.52
CA ILE A 7 16.82 -84.77 31.75
C ILE A 7 16.36 -83.31 31.78
N ASN A 8 17.31 -82.39 31.59
CA ASN A 8 17.04 -80.96 31.45
C ASN A 8 17.45 -80.52 30.05
N ILE A 9 16.51 -79.93 29.30
CA ILE A 9 16.75 -79.33 27.98
C ILE A 9 16.25 -77.89 28.04
N SER A 10 17.15 -76.93 27.81
CA SER A 10 16.88 -75.49 27.87
C SER A 10 16.07 -75.02 29.09
N GLY A 11 16.37 -75.56 30.28
CA GLY A 11 15.72 -75.18 31.54
C GLY A 11 14.41 -75.91 31.85
N ILE A 12 13.93 -76.81 30.97
CA ILE A 12 12.72 -77.61 31.18
C ILE A 12 13.10 -79.05 31.54
N ILE A 13 12.45 -79.60 32.57
CA ILE A 13 12.69 -80.96 33.08
C ILE A 13 11.74 -81.95 32.39
N PHE A 14 12.30 -83.00 31.79
CA PHE A 14 11.55 -84.06 31.13
C PHE A 14 11.87 -85.44 31.73
N HIS A 15 10.86 -86.33 31.75
CA HIS A 15 11.04 -87.74 32.03
C HIS A 15 11.07 -88.51 30.71
N ILE A 16 12.16 -89.21 30.41
CA ILE A 16 12.39 -89.90 29.13
C ILE A 16 12.79 -91.35 29.37
N GLU A 17 12.37 -92.28 28.51
CA GLU A 17 12.88 -93.66 28.56
C GLU A 17 14.37 -93.74 28.19
N GLU A 18 15.08 -94.72 28.76
CA GLU A 18 16.54 -94.90 28.60
C GLU A 18 16.96 -95.04 27.13
N ASP A 19 16.19 -95.75 26.30
CA ASP A 19 16.42 -95.91 24.86
C ASP A 19 16.15 -94.62 24.06
N ALA A 20 15.08 -93.90 24.39
CA ALA A 20 14.76 -92.60 23.80
C ALA A 20 15.83 -91.54 24.12
N TYR A 21 16.37 -91.57 25.35
CA TYR A 21 17.43 -90.68 25.78
C TYR A 21 18.72 -90.87 24.99
N GLU A 22 19.13 -92.11 24.71
CA GLU A 22 20.34 -92.39 23.93
C GLU A 22 20.24 -91.82 22.51
N VAL A 23 19.09 -91.97 21.85
CA VAL A 23 18.84 -91.44 20.51
C VAL A 23 18.88 -89.91 20.51
N LEU A 24 18.18 -89.27 21.45
CA LEU A 24 18.16 -87.81 21.55
C LEU A 24 19.54 -87.23 21.86
N LYS A 25 20.30 -87.89 22.75
CA LYS A 25 21.67 -87.50 23.10
C LYS A 25 22.62 -87.62 21.91
N SER A 26 22.51 -88.70 21.11
CA SER A 26 23.30 -88.83 19.88
C SER A 26 23.01 -87.67 18.93
N TYR A 27 21.73 -87.39 18.70
CA TYR A 27 21.30 -86.30 17.82
C TYR A 27 21.83 -84.92 18.26
N ILE A 28 21.67 -84.56 19.54
CA ILE A 28 22.18 -83.29 20.08
C ILE A 28 23.71 -83.22 19.94
N ASN A 29 24.43 -84.32 20.15
CA ASN A 29 25.88 -84.34 19.97
C ASN A 29 26.31 -84.17 18.51
N ASP A 30 25.58 -84.76 17.56
CA ASP A 30 25.86 -84.61 16.13
C ASP A 30 25.64 -83.16 15.68
N VAL A 31 24.56 -82.53 16.15
CA VAL A 31 24.29 -81.10 15.94
C VAL A 31 25.40 -80.25 16.54
N LYS A 32 25.78 -80.48 17.80
CA LYS A 32 26.87 -79.73 18.48
C LYS A 32 28.20 -79.86 17.76
N ARG A 33 28.53 -81.03 17.20
CA ARG A 33 29.75 -81.23 16.42
C ARG A 33 29.73 -80.42 15.13
N HIS A 34 28.61 -80.44 14.39
CA HIS A 34 28.49 -79.71 13.14
C HIS A 34 28.62 -78.18 13.33
N PHE A 35 28.01 -77.63 14.37
CA PHE A 35 28.04 -76.18 14.62
C PHE A 35 29.23 -75.70 15.47
N SER A 36 30.12 -76.62 15.92
CA SER A 36 31.26 -76.26 16.76
C SER A 36 32.27 -75.28 16.14
N SER A 37 32.24 -75.12 14.81
CA SER A 37 33.15 -74.29 14.02
C SER A 37 32.61 -72.89 13.61
N SER A 38 31.37 -72.52 13.95
CA SER A 38 30.82 -71.18 13.64
C SER A 38 31.07 -70.17 14.78
N GLU A 39 31.28 -68.89 14.45
CA GLU A 39 31.52 -67.82 15.46
C GLU A 39 30.33 -67.63 16.44
N ASP A 40 29.10 -67.95 16.01
CA ASP A 40 27.86 -67.87 16.82
C ASP A 40 27.36 -69.24 17.34
N ASN A 41 28.27 -70.18 17.57
CA ASN A 41 27.96 -71.58 17.97
C ASN A 41 26.99 -71.69 19.17
N PHE A 42 27.16 -70.83 20.19
CA PHE A 42 26.34 -70.92 21.40
C PHE A 42 24.87 -70.52 21.20
N GLU A 43 24.58 -69.53 20.35
CA GLU A 43 23.21 -69.05 20.11
C GLU A 43 22.41 -70.08 19.30
N ILE A 44 23.02 -70.62 18.24
CA ILE A 44 22.40 -71.61 17.35
C ILE A 44 22.05 -72.90 18.10
N ILE A 45 22.97 -73.41 18.94
CA ILE A 45 22.69 -74.60 19.76
C ILE A 45 21.56 -74.33 20.75
N THR A 46 21.54 -73.14 21.38
CA THR A 46 20.52 -72.77 22.37
C THR A 46 19.13 -72.70 21.71
N ASP A 47 19.04 -72.14 20.51
CA ASP A 47 17.79 -72.09 19.74
C ASP A 47 17.30 -73.47 19.31
N ILE A 48 18.20 -74.38 18.93
CA ILE A 48 17.86 -75.76 18.60
C ILE A 48 17.36 -76.51 19.85
N GLU A 49 18.04 -76.36 20.99
CA GLU A 49 17.61 -76.97 22.26
C GLU A 49 16.24 -76.41 22.71
N ASN A 50 16.00 -75.10 22.55
CA ASN A 50 14.71 -74.47 22.80
C ASN A 50 13.60 -75.06 21.93
N ARG A 51 13.86 -75.23 20.62
CA ARG A 51 12.88 -75.80 19.69
C ARG A 51 12.57 -77.27 19.98
N ILE A 52 13.58 -78.05 20.36
CA ILE A 52 13.39 -79.44 20.79
C ILE A 52 12.52 -79.50 22.04
N ALA A 53 12.78 -78.64 23.03
CA ALA A 53 11.98 -78.57 24.26
C ALA A 53 10.52 -78.15 23.97
N GLU A 54 10.31 -77.21 23.05
CA GLU A 54 8.97 -76.79 22.58
C GLU A 54 8.20 -77.97 21.97
N LEU A 55 8.81 -78.70 21.03
CA LEU A 55 8.17 -79.84 20.36
C LEU A 55 7.87 -81.01 21.31
N LEU A 56 8.78 -81.32 22.24
CA LEU A 56 8.54 -82.36 23.24
C LEU A 56 7.40 -81.98 24.19
N THR A 57 7.31 -80.70 24.57
CA THR A 57 6.21 -80.19 25.40
C THR A 57 4.87 -80.26 24.65
N GLU A 58 4.85 -79.93 23.36
CA GLU A 58 3.66 -80.03 22.51
C GLU A 58 3.15 -81.48 22.40
N ILE A 59 4.06 -82.45 22.21
CA ILE A 59 3.71 -83.88 22.13
C ILE A 59 3.13 -84.38 23.47
N LEU A 60 3.78 -84.07 24.59
CA LEU A 60 3.30 -84.44 25.92
C LEU A 60 1.92 -83.84 26.24
N ALA A 61 1.69 -82.58 25.83
CA ALA A 61 0.39 -81.92 25.98
C ALA A 61 -0.70 -82.55 25.09
N LYS A 62 -0.36 -82.90 23.85
CA LYS A 62 -1.30 -83.50 22.88
C LYS A 62 -1.79 -84.88 23.32
N GLU A 63 -0.89 -85.69 23.88
CA GLU A 63 -1.20 -87.07 24.27
C GLU A 63 -1.59 -87.22 25.75
N ASN A 64 -1.53 -86.11 26.52
CA ASN A 64 -1.80 -86.06 27.96
C ASN A 64 -0.97 -87.09 28.76
N ARG A 65 0.34 -87.14 28.47
CA ARG A 65 1.32 -88.03 29.12
C ARG A 65 2.48 -87.22 29.70
N GLN A 66 3.18 -87.80 30.67
CA GLN A 66 4.31 -87.17 31.36
C GLN A 66 5.68 -87.78 31.02
N VAL A 67 5.72 -88.85 30.22
CA VAL A 67 6.95 -89.58 29.87
C VAL A 67 7.10 -89.62 28.35
N ILE A 68 8.31 -89.34 27.87
CA ILE A 68 8.70 -89.34 26.45
C ILE A 68 9.17 -90.73 26.04
N PHE A 69 8.59 -91.26 24.97
CA PHE A 69 8.95 -92.55 24.36
C PHE A 69 9.86 -92.38 23.14
N LEU A 70 10.45 -93.49 22.68
CA LEU A 70 11.36 -93.49 21.53
C LEU A 70 10.69 -93.01 20.22
N SER A 71 9.39 -93.27 20.04
CA SER A 71 8.60 -92.75 18.92
C SER A 71 8.58 -91.23 18.85
N ASP A 72 8.52 -90.59 20.01
CA ASP A 72 8.31 -89.14 20.13
C ASP A 72 9.62 -88.42 19.78
N VAL A 73 10.76 -88.97 20.22
CA VAL A 73 12.09 -88.48 19.84
C VAL A 73 12.32 -88.61 18.33
N GLN A 74 11.88 -89.71 17.72
CA GLN A 74 11.98 -89.89 16.27
C GLN A 74 11.10 -88.90 15.50
N GLU A 75 9.89 -88.61 15.97
CA GLU A 75 9.03 -87.57 15.39
C GLU A 75 9.70 -86.20 15.46
N VAL A 76 10.28 -85.82 16.61
CA VAL A 76 11.02 -84.56 16.77
C VAL A 76 12.20 -84.49 15.81
N ILE A 77 13.01 -85.56 15.71
CA ILE A 77 14.14 -85.60 14.76
C ILE A 77 13.65 -85.48 13.31
N SER A 78 12.51 -86.09 12.95
CA SER A 78 11.95 -85.97 11.60
C SER A 78 11.51 -84.54 11.25
N LYS A 79 10.97 -83.79 12.23
CA LYS A 79 10.55 -82.39 12.04
C LYS A 79 11.75 -81.43 12.00
N MET A 80 12.82 -81.76 12.72
CA MET A 80 14.04 -80.96 12.81
C MET A 80 15.02 -81.24 11.66
N GLY A 81 15.01 -82.46 11.07
CA GLY A 81 15.95 -82.92 10.05
C GLY A 81 17.20 -83.58 10.64
N LYS A 82 17.85 -84.47 9.88
CA LYS A 82 19.12 -85.14 10.27
C LYS A 82 20.32 -84.35 9.77
N VAL A 83 21.40 -84.34 10.55
CA VAL A 83 22.66 -83.64 10.20
C VAL A 83 23.30 -84.19 8.91
N SER A 84 23.06 -85.47 8.58
CA SER A 84 23.52 -86.09 7.32
C SER A 84 22.87 -85.53 6.05
N ASP A 85 21.71 -84.88 6.15
CA ASP A 85 21.01 -84.31 4.99
C ASP A 85 21.59 -82.95 4.57
N PHE A 86 22.59 -82.43 5.31
CA PHE A 86 23.29 -81.18 5.03
C PHE A 86 24.60 -81.38 4.24
N GLU A 87 25.07 -82.62 4.04
CA GLU A 87 26.35 -82.94 3.37
C GLU A 87 26.21 -83.33 1.89
N LEU A 88 24.99 -83.52 1.37
CA LEU A 88 24.77 -83.77 -0.06
C LEU A 88 24.32 -82.48 -0.74
N ASP A 89 25.28 -81.61 -1.07
CA ASP A 89 25.21 -80.66 -2.20
C ASP A 89 26.53 -79.86 -2.33
N VAL A 90 27.67 -80.55 -2.27
CA VAL A 90 28.96 -79.99 -2.69
C VAL A 90 29.63 -80.98 -3.61
N GLU A 91 29.19 -81.04 -4.86
CA GLU A 91 30.05 -81.14 -6.04
C GLU A 91 29.21 -81.33 -7.32
N GLU A 92 29.63 -80.60 -8.35
CA GLU A 92 29.37 -80.79 -9.78
C GLU A 92 28.20 -80.06 -10.49
N GLN A 93 28.67 -79.22 -11.42
CA GLN A 93 28.18 -78.96 -12.77
C GLN A 93 27.26 -77.76 -12.99
N ALA A 94 27.95 -76.65 -13.27
CA ALA A 94 27.54 -75.71 -14.30
C ALA A 94 27.29 -76.41 -15.65
N THR A 95 26.33 -75.84 -16.38
CA THR A 95 25.96 -76.02 -17.80
C THR A 95 24.80 -76.97 -18.13
N THR A 96 23.77 -76.33 -18.68
CA THR A 96 22.68 -76.87 -19.51
C THR A 96 21.56 -77.56 -18.75
N PHE A 97 20.37 -76.93 -18.72
CA PHE A 97 19.16 -77.47 -19.34
C PHE A 97 18.06 -76.41 -19.35
N GLN A 98 17.79 -75.90 -20.55
CA GLN A 98 16.60 -75.13 -20.88
C GLN A 98 15.48 -76.14 -21.21
N SER A 99 14.30 -75.92 -20.63
CA SER A 99 12.98 -76.37 -21.07
C SER A 99 12.66 -77.88 -21.04
N ALA A 100 11.93 -78.31 -20.01
CA ALA A 100 10.72 -79.13 -20.18
C ALA A 100 9.81 -79.04 -18.93
N SER A 101 8.53 -78.81 -19.21
CA SER A 101 7.45 -78.45 -18.29
C SER A 101 6.98 -79.59 -17.36
N THR A 102 6.36 -79.17 -16.26
CA THR A 102 5.14 -79.74 -15.62
C THR A 102 5.33 -80.46 -14.27
N LYS A 103 5.05 -79.73 -13.19
CA LYS A 103 3.90 -80.04 -12.32
C LYS A 103 3.49 -78.79 -11.54
N GLY A 104 2.26 -78.36 -11.77
CA GLY A 104 1.68 -77.18 -11.16
C GLY A 104 1.51 -77.34 -9.66
N PHE A 105 1.93 -76.31 -8.95
CA PHE A 105 1.24 -75.85 -7.75
C PHE A 105 0.75 -74.45 -8.10
N THR A 106 -0.57 -74.29 -8.20
CA THR A 106 -1.23 -73.00 -8.39
C THR A 106 -0.98 -72.15 -7.16
N ASP A 107 -0.13 -71.14 -7.27
CA ASP A 107 0.22 -70.17 -6.23
C ASP A 107 -0.84 -69.03 -6.16
N ASP A 108 -2.12 -69.41 -6.16
CA ASP A 108 -3.25 -68.46 -6.25
C ASP A 108 -4.07 -68.36 -4.95
N ASP A 109 -3.63 -68.94 -3.83
CA ASP A 109 -4.45 -68.97 -2.61
C ASP A 109 -3.81 -68.34 -1.36
N THR A 110 -2.82 -67.47 -1.51
CA THR A 110 -2.28 -66.67 -0.37
C THR A 110 -1.94 -65.21 -0.70
N LYS A 111 -2.69 -64.53 -1.57
CA LYS A 111 -2.54 -63.05 -1.72
C LYS A 111 -3.25 -62.31 -0.59
N VAL A 112 -2.48 -61.83 0.38
CA VAL A 112 -2.97 -61.00 1.48
C VAL A 112 -3.11 -59.54 1.00
N LYS A 113 -4.19 -58.85 1.40
CA LYS A 113 -4.43 -57.43 1.05
C LYS A 113 -3.26 -56.55 1.48
N ARG A 114 -2.62 -55.87 0.53
CA ARG A 114 -1.50 -54.95 0.80
C ARG A 114 -1.93 -53.78 1.67
N ARG A 115 -1.05 -53.41 2.59
CA ARG A 115 -1.23 -52.24 3.46
C ARG A 115 -0.08 -51.28 3.24
N LEU A 116 -0.39 -49.98 3.20
CA LEU A 116 0.62 -48.95 3.03
C LEU A 116 1.45 -48.85 4.31
N PHE A 117 2.71 -49.24 4.21
CA PHE A 117 3.71 -49.04 5.23
C PHE A 117 4.88 -48.26 4.65
N ARG A 118 5.62 -47.61 5.53
CA ARG A 118 6.89 -46.96 5.21
C ARG A 118 8.00 -48.02 5.26
N ASP A 119 8.71 -48.21 4.15
CA ASP A 119 9.75 -49.23 4.02
C ASP A 119 11.05 -48.74 4.64
N SER A 120 11.49 -49.35 5.74
CA SER A 120 12.73 -49.02 6.45
C SER A 120 13.98 -49.54 5.75
N ASP A 121 13.85 -50.58 4.92
CA ASP A 121 15.00 -51.30 4.35
C ASP A 121 15.48 -50.61 3.06
N ASN A 122 14.54 -50.07 2.27
CA ASN A 122 14.83 -49.32 1.04
C ASN A 122 14.65 -47.79 1.19
N GLN A 123 14.92 -47.24 2.40
CA GLN A 123 14.75 -45.82 2.70
C GLN A 123 15.94 -44.96 2.27
N ILE A 124 15.68 -43.88 1.51
CA ILE A 124 16.65 -42.81 1.22
C ILE A 124 16.41 -41.64 2.18
N VAL A 125 15.20 -41.10 2.16
CA VAL A 125 14.65 -40.20 3.17
C VAL A 125 13.39 -40.90 3.64
N GLY A 126 13.22 -41.06 4.95
CA GLY A 126 11.96 -41.41 5.59
C GLY A 126 11.18 -42.62 5.06
N GLY A 127 11.65 -43.47 4.15
CA GLY A 127 10.96 -44.68 3.66
C GLY A 127 9.60 -44.49 2.96
N VAL A 128 9.14 -43.25 2.73
CA VAL A 128 7.79 -42.96 2.21
C VAL A 128 7.69 -43.30 0.72
N CYS A 129 8.70 -42.94 -0.08
CA CYS A 129 8.68 -43.20 -1.52
C CYS A 129 8.73 -44.70 -1.84
N SER A 130 9.58 -45.47 -1.13
CA SER A 130 9.62 -46.93 -1.20
C SER A 130 8.34 -47.56 -0.64
N GLY A 131 7.76 -46.93 0.39
CA GLY A 131 6.43 -47.19 0.92
C GLY A 131 5.33 -47.25 -0.14
N VAL A 132 5.17 -46.11 -0.80
CA VAL A 132 4.18 -45.89 -1.84
C VAL A 132 4.47 -46.77 -3.07
N ALA A 133 5.75 -47.01 -3.39
CA ALA A 133 6.18 -47.88 -4.48
C ALA A 133 5.69 -49.31 -4.33
N ASN A 134 5.93 -49.92 -3.15
CA ASN A 134 5.50 -51.28 -2.89
C ASN A 134 3.97 -51.41 -2.82
N TYR A 135 3.27 -50.36 -2.37
CA TYR A 135 1.80 -50.34 -2.39
C TYR A 135 1.22 -50.25 -3.81
N LEU A 136 1.86 -49.48 -4.70
CA LEU A 136 1.41 -49.26 -6.08
C LEU A 136 2.00 -50.24 -7.11
N GLU A 137 2.89 -51.16 -6.71
CA GLU A 137 3.65 -52.05 -7.60
C GLU A 137 4.50 -51.31 -8.67
N ILE A 138 4.96 -50.10 -8.36
CA ILE A 138 5.79 -49.28 -9.28
C ILE A 138 7.22 -49.22 -8.75
N ASP A 139 8.21 -49.17 -9.64
CA ASP A 139 9.61 -49.00 -9.24
C ASP A 139 9.80 -47.69 -8.43
N PRO A 140 10.42 -47.75 -7.23
CA PRO A 140 10.60 -46.60 -6.35
C PRO A 140 11.40 -45.45 -6.97
N THR A 141 12.21 -45.70 -8.01
CA THR A 141 12.96 -44.65 -8.72
C THR A 141 12.03 -43.62 -9.37
N TRP A 142 10.92 -44.05 -9.97
CA TRP A 142 9.95 -43.16 -10.60
C TRP A 142 9.21 -42.29 -9.58
N ILE A 143 8.84 -42.87 -8.44
CA ILE A 143 8.17 -42.14 -7.36
C ILE A 143 9.12 -41.10 -6.77
N ARG A 144 10.41 -41.42 -6.63
CA ARG A 144 11.44 -40.46 -6.20
C ARG A 144 11.59 -39.30 -7.18
N LEU A 145 11.55 -39.56 -8.49
CA LEU A 145 11.66 -38.53 -9.52
C LEU A 145 10.43 -37.59 -9.54
N ILE A 146 9.23 -38.14 -9.33
CA ILE A 146 8.00 -37.34 -9.17
C ILE A 146 8.09 -36.42 -7.96
N TRP A 147 8.54 -36.95 -6.80
CA TRP A 147 8.72 -36.13 -5.60
C TRP A 147 9.81 -35.07 -5.77
N ALA A 148 10.93 -35.39 -6.43
CA ALA A 148 11.98 -34.43 -6.74
C ALA A 148 11.44 -33.28 -7.62
N LEU A 149 10.66 -33.59 -8.65
CA LEU A 149 10.01 -32.59 -9.49
C LEU A 149 9.02 -31.72 -8.69
N LEU A 150 8.18 -32.33 -7.86
CA LEU A 150 7.18 -31.63 -7.02
C LEU A 150 7.82 -30.72 -5.96
N THR A 151 9.00 -31.07 -5.46
CA THR A 151 9.75 -30.19 -4.54
C THR A 151 10.32 -28.97 -5.25
N LEU A 152 10.68 -29.09 -6.54
CA LEU A 152 11.19 -27.97 -7.35
C LEU A 152 10.07 -26.98 -7.72
N THR A 153 8.85 -27.46 -7.90
CA THR A 153 7.67 -26.63 -8.16
C THR A 153 7.12 -26.04 -6.86
N TRP A 154 7.80 -25.03 -6.32
CA TRP A 154 7.36 -24.20 -5.18
C TRP A 154 7.53 -24.81 -3.76
N GLY A 155 8.28 -25.91 -3.61
CA GLY A 155 8.48 -26.54 -2.30
C GLY A 155 7.25 -27.25 -1.72
N PHE A 156 6.12 -27.25 -2.44
CA PHE A 156 4.89 -27.93 -2.04
C PHE A 156 5.09 -29.44 -1.85
N GLY A 157 5.91 -30.06 -2.71
CA GLY A 157 6.30 -31.47 -2.55
C GLY A 157 6.97 -31.78 -1.21
N LEU A 158 7.68 -30.83 -0.61
CA LEU A 158 8.33 -31.07 0.69
C LEU A 158 7.28 -31.16 1.82
N VAL A 159 6.24 -30.32 1.78
CA VAL A 159 5.18 -30.30 2.80
C VAL A 159 4.35 -31.58 2.75
N VAL A 160 3.90 -32.00 1.56
CA VAL A 160 3.10 -33.24 1.42
C VAL A 160 3.92 -34.47 1.83
N TYR A 161 5.22 -34.47 1.52
CA TYR A 161 6.12 -35.52 1.92
C TYR A 161 6.25 -35.63 3.45
N LEU A 162 6.39 -34.50 4.16
CA LEU A 162 6.43 -34.47 5.63
C LEU A 162 5.12 -34.96 6.26
N ILE A 163 3.98 -34.61 5.69
CA ILE A 163 2.67 -35.10 6.15
C ILE A 163 2.60 -36.62 6.03
N LEU A 164 2.97 -37.19 4.88
CA LEU A 164 2.99 -38.64 4.67
C LEU A 164 4.02 -39.34 5.57
N TRP A 165 5.14 -38.70 5.86
CA TRP A 165 6.16 -39.24 6.75
C TRP A 165 5.66 -39.41 8.19
N VAL A 166 4.84 -38.47 8.69
CA VAL A 166 4.23 -38.55 10.02
C VAL A 166 3.00 -39.47 10.02
N ALA A 167 2.19 -39.45 8.96
CA ALA A 167 0.93 -40.19 8.91
C ALA A 167 1.08 -41.69 8.62
N VAL A 168 2.10 -42.10 7.85
CA VAL A 168 2.29 -43.50 7.44
C VAL A 168 3.19 -44.25 8.44
N PRO A 169 2.70 -45.34 9.07
CA PRO A 169 3.49 -46.10 10.03
C PRO A 169 4.64 -46.87 9.37
N GLU A 170 5.72 -47.08 10.13
CA GLU A 170 6.92 -47.83 9.71
C GLU A 170 6.74 -49.35 9.87
N ALA A 171 7.17 -50.12 8.86
CA ALA A 171 7.16 -51.58 8.91
C ALA A 171 8.30 -52.10 9.81
N LYS A 172 8.00 -52.36 11.09
CA LYS A 172 8.99 -52.82 12.07
C LYS A 172 9.17 -54.33 12.10
N THR A 173 8.09 -55.09 11.91
CA THR A 173 8.13 -56.55 11.98
C THR A 173 8.30 -57.18 10.60
N VAL A 174 8.84 -58.41 10.55
CA VAL A 174 8.97 -59.16 9.28
C VAL A 174 7.58 -59.43 8.68
N ALA A 175 6.55 -59.60 9.52
CA ALA A 175 5.16 -59.71 9.10
C ALA A 175 4.63 -58.44 8.44
N ASP A 176 4.94 -57.24 8.96
CA ASP A 176 4.55 -55.97 8.34
C ASP A 176 5.19 -55.79 6.95
N LYS A 177 6.46 -56.23 6.81
CA LYS A 177 7.21 -56.16 5.54
C LYS A 177 6.65 -57.11 4.50
N MET A 178 6.20 -58.29 4.91
CA MET A 178 5.53 -59.23 4.01
C MET A 178 4.12 -58.75 3.65
N ALA A 179 3.38 -58.17 4.60
CA ALA A 179 2.06 -57.56 4.36
C ALA A 179 2.12 -56.34 3.42
N MET A 180 3.25 -55.63 3.40
CA MET A 180 3.51 -54.53 2.46
C MET A 180 3.72 -55.04 1.03
N LYS A 181 4.45 -56.15 0.85
CA LYS A 181 4.72 -56.77 -0.46
C LYS A 181 3.54 -57.62 -0.97
N GLY A 182 2.64 -58.02 -0.07
CA GLY A 182 1.47 -58.85 -0.38
C GLY A 182 1.75 -60.36 -0.28
N GLU A 183 2.83 -60.75 0.41
CA GLU A 183 3.26 -62.13 0.62
C GLU A 183 2.82 -62.63 2.01
N ALA A 184 2.48 -63.92 2.12
CA ALA A 184 2.12 -64.53 3.40
C ALA A 184 3.38 -64.86 4.23
N ALA A 185 3.35 -64.54 5.53
CA ALA A 185 4.47 -64.76 6.45
C ALA A 185 4.68 -66.25 6.76
N THR A 186 5.52 -66.92 5.96
CA THR A 186 5.86 -68.35 6.06
C THR A 186 7.33 -68.55 6.43
N LEU A 187 7.70 -69.67 7.08
CA LEU A 187 9.07 -69.89 7.57
C LEU A 187 10.13 -69.85 6.45
N ALA A 188 9.75 -70.26 5.23
CA ALA A 188 10.60 -70.22 4.04
C ALA A 188 10.89 -68.80 3.54
N SER A 189 9.92 -67.88 3.62
CA SER A 189 10.10 -66.46 3.23
C SER A 189 10.91 -65.69 4.26
N ILE A 190 10.79 -66.04 5.55
CA ILE A 190 11.62 -65.47 6.64
C ILE A 190 13.10 -65.82 6.45
N LYS A 191 13.43 -67.10 6.16
CA LYS A 191 14.82 -67.53 5.91
C LYS A 191 15.40 -66.86 4.66
N LYS A 192 14.60 -66.72 3.59
CA LYS A 192 15.01 -66.05 2.35
C LYS A 192 15.37 -64.58 2.59
N VAL A 193 14.50 -63.83 3.28
CA VAL A 193 14.73 -62.41 3.60
C VAL A 193 15.89 -62.22 4.60
N ALA A 194 16.08 -63.14 5.55
CA ALA A 194 17.19 -63.09 6.49
C ALA A 194 18.55 -63.31 5.80
N ASN A 195 18.66 -64.31 4.93
CA ASN A 195 19.89 -64.58 4.17
C ASN A 195 20.21 -63.47 3.16
N GLU A 196 19.19 -62.85 2.55
CA GLU A 196 19.39 -61.73 1.62
C GLU A 196 19.97 -60.50 2.36
N LYS A 197 19.49 -60.21 3.57
CA LYS A 197 20.01 -59.10 4.40
C LYS A 197 21.41 -59.35 4.96
N LEU A 198 21.73 -60.57 5.37
CA LEU A 198 23.07 -60.91 5.87
C LEU A 198 24.14 -60.71 4.79
N ASN A 199 23.83 -61.08 3.54
CA ASN A 199 24.73 -60.89 2.40
C ASN A 199 24.87 -59.41 1.97
N GLU A 200 23.83 -58.58 2.16
CA GLU A 200 23.88 -57.15 1.79
C GLU A 200 24.65 -56.29 2.80
N VAL A 201 24.59 -56.62 4.10
CA VAL A 201 25.26 -55.88 5.18
C VAL A 201 26.76 -56.17 5.24
N GLN A 202 27.20 -57.35 4.80
CA GLN A 202 28.61 -57.75 4.88
C GLN A 202 29.53 -57.01 3.89
N HIS A 203 28.99 -56.28 2.89
CA HIS A 203 29.83 -55.69 1.83
C HIS A 203 29.61 -54.20 1.50
N ASN A 204 29.19 -53.32 2.41
CA ASN A 204 29.24 -51.89 2.08
C ASN A 204 29.35 -50.89 3.23
N SER A 205 30.44 -50.11 3.20
CA SER A 205 30.56 -48.78 3.82
C SER A 205 29.71 -47.71 3.08
N GLY A 206 28.46 -48.04 2.75
CA GLY A 206 27.60 -47.28 1.84
C GLY A 206 26.91 -46.06 2.46
N LEU A 207 26.80 -46.00 3.79
CA LEU A 207 26.07 -44.92 4.46
C LEU A 207 26.83 -43.58 4.40
N LYS A 208 28.16 -43.61 4.58
CA LYS A 208 29.00 -42.39 4.59
C LYS A 208 29.11 -41.76 3.19
N SER A 209 29.34 -42.57 2.16
CA SER A 209 29.37 -42.12 0.77
C SER A 209 28.02 -41.65 0.25
N PHE A 210 26.92 -42.17 0.80
CA PHE A 210 25.56 -41.71 0.52
C PHE A 210 25.25 -40.34 1.15
N PHE A 211 25.62 -40.11 2.42
CA PHE A 211 25.45 -38.80 3.06
C PHE A 211 26.30 -37.71 2.40
N GLU A 212 27.52 -38.04 1.97
CA GLU A 212 28.38 -37.10 1.22
C GLU A 212 27.74 -36.71 -0.12
N ARG A 213 27.19 -37.66 -0.88
CA ARG A 213 26.48 -37.39 -2.14
C ARG A 213 25.17 -36.61 -1.94
N LEU A 214 24.42 -36.90 -0.89
CA LEU A 214 23.20 -36.15 -0.55
C LEU A 214 23.51 -34.71 -0.16
N PHE A 215 24.53 -34.48 0.66
CA PHE A 215 24.91 -33.13 1.06
C PHE A 215 25.44 -32.32 -0.13
N GLU A 216 26.13 -32.95 -1.07
CA GLU A 216 26.57 -32.32 -2.31
C GLU A 216 25.39 -31.93 -3.21
N ILE A 217 24.39 -32.81 -3.37
CA ILE A 217 23.18 -32.54 -4.17
C ILE A 217 22.34 -31.45 -3.51
N VAL A 218 22.05 -31.55 -2.21
CA VAL A 218 21.28 -30.55 -1.46
C VAL A 218 22.01 -29.21 -1.45
N GLY A 219 23.32 -29.21 -1.24
CA GLY A 219 24.15 -28.01 -1.27
C GLY A 219 24.18 -27.34 -2.64
N ASN A 220 24.23 -28.11 -3.72
CA ASN A 220 24.18 -27.57 -5.08
C ASN A 220 22.79 -27.04 -5.44
N ILE A 221 21.72 -27.74 -5.06
CA ILE A 221 20.33 -27.26 -5.25
C ILE A 221 20.13 -25.95 -4.48
N LEU A 222 20.55 -25.90 -3.21
CA LEU A 222 20.43 -24.70 -2.36
C LEU A 222 21.20 -23.50 -2.95
N LYS A 223 22.41 -23.71 -3.47
CA LYS A 223 23.19 -22.66 -4.15
C LYS A 223 22.47 -22.14 -5.40
N VAL A 224 21.88 -23.03 -6.20
CA VAL A 224 21.14 -22.66 -7.41
C VAL A 224 19.87 -21.89 -7.04
N THR A 225 19.07 -22.38 -6.09
CA THR A 225 17.84 -21.70 -5.65
C THR A 225 18.14 -20.35 -5.04
N LEU A 226 19.17 -20.23 -4.20
CA LEU A 226 19.60 -18.96 -3.62
C LEU A 226 20.08 -17.98 -4.70
N LYS A 227 20.85 -18.44 -5.68
CA LYS A 227 21.32 -17.62 -6.81
C LYS A 227 20.14 -17.12 -7.66
N VAL A 228 19.14 -17.95 -7.92
CA VAL A 228 17.92 -17.56 -8.63
C VAL A 228 17.13 -16.51 -7.84
N PHE A 229 16.98 -16.70 -6.52
CA PHE A 229 16.31 -15.74 -5.64
C PHE A 229 17.04 -14.38 -5.59
N ILE A 230 18.37 -14.39 -5.46
CA ILE A 230 19.20 -13.18 -5.51
C ILE A 230 19.14 -12.51 -6.90
N GLY A 231 19.04 -13.30 -7.98
CA GLY A 231 18.82 -12.78 -9.32
C GLY A 231 17.47 -12.07 -9.44
N PHE A 232 16.40 -12.67 -8.90
CA PHE A 232 15.05 -12.10 -8.91
C PHE A 232 14.97 -10.78 -8.14
N ILE A 233 15.53 -10.70 -6.92
CA ILE A 233 15.56 -9.44 -6.16
C ILE A 233 16.37 -8.36 -6.90
N GLY A 234 17.47 -8.75 -7.56
CA GLY A 234 18.26 -7.86 -8.40
C GLY A 234 17.45 -7.26 -9.55
N VAL A 235 16.64 -8.08 -10.24
CA VAL A 235 15.76 -7.62 -11.33
C VAL A 235 14.72 -6.62 -10.82
N VAL A 236 14.08 -6.92 -9.67
CA VAL A 236 13.08 -6.03 -9.07
C VAL A 236 13.70 -4.67 -8.69
N ILE A 237 14.89 -4.66 -8.09
CA ILE A 237 15.61 -3.43 -7.74
C ILE A 237 15.94 -2.60 -8.99
N ILE A 238 16.41 -3.25 -10.06
CA ILE A 238 16.70 -2.57 -11.33
C ILE A 238 15.44 -1.96 -11.92
N LEU A 239 14.33 -2.72 -11.99
CA LEU A 239 13.05 -2.22 -12.50
C LEU A 239 12.54 -1.03 -11.69
N ALA A 240 12.61 -1.10 -10.36
CA ALA A 240 12.23 0.01 -9.49
C ALA A 240 13.12 1.23 -9.70
N ALA A 241 14.44 1.04 -9.81
CA ALA A 241 15.38 2.14 -10.07
C ALA A 241 15.14 2.80 -11.44
N VAL A 242 14.86 2.02 -12.48
CA VAL A 242 14.51 2.54 -13.81
C VAL A 242 13.18 3.29 -13.79
N ALA A 243 12.15 2.74 -13.13
CA ALA A 243 10.86 3.43 -12.99
C ALA A 243 11.00 4.76 -12.22
N ALA A 244 11.77 4.77 -11.14
CA ALA A 244 12.08 5.99 -10.39
C ALA A 244 12.83 7.03 -11.25
N LEU A 245 13.81 6.60 -12.04
CA LEU A 245 14.52 7.49 -12.97
C LEU A 245 13.59 8.09 -14.02
N LEU A 246 12.68 7.30 -14.59
CA LEU A 246 11.69 7.79 -15.55
C LEU A 246 10.71 8.77 -14.90
N ALA A 247 10.25 8.50 -13.68
CA ALA A 247 9.40 9.41 -12.91
C ALA A 247 10.11 10.74 -12.62
N ILE A 248 11.38 10.71 -12.24
CA ILE A 248 12.18 11.91 -11.97
C ILE A 248 12.46 12.68 -13.26
N PHE A 249 12.77 11.99 -14.35
CA PHE A 249 13.00 12.62 -15.65
C PHE A 249 11.73 13.31 -16.16
N THR A 250 10.60 12.61 -16.13
CA THR A 250 9.29 13.16 -16.53
C THR A 250 8.84 14.30 -15.61
N GLY A 251 9.07 14.19 -14.29
CA GLY A 251 8.80 15.29 -13.35
C GLY A 251 9.70 16.51 -13.60
N SER A 252 10.99 16.30 -13.86
CA SER A 252 11.93 17.39 -14.14
C SER A 252 11.60 18.11 -15.45
N THR A 253 11.25 17.37 -16.50
CA THR A 253 10.82 17.96 -17.78
C THR A 253 9.49 18.68 -17.63
N ALA A 254 8.51 18.12 -16.91
CA ALA A 254 7.25 18.79 -16.61
C ALA A 254 7.45 20.13 -15.89
N LEU A 255 8.43 20.23 -14.98
CA LEU A 255 8.77 21.47 -14.31
C LEU A 255 9.43 22.50 -15.24
N VAL A 256 10.36 22.07 -16.12
CA VAL A 256 11.03 22.95 -17.09
C VAL A 256 10.05 23.49 -18.13
N PHE A 257 9.13 22.65 -18.61
CA PHE A 257 8.11 23.01 -19.60
C PHE A 257 6.77 23.39 -18.96
N SER A 258 6.75 23.73 -17.67
CA SER A 258 5.54 24.05 -16.92
C SER A 258 4.69 25.13 -17.58
N GLU A 259 5.31 26.11 -18.23
CA GLU A 259 4.61 27.15 -19.00
C GLU A 259 3.86 26.61 -20.22
N SER A 260 4.44 25.64 -20.93
CA SER A 260 3.82 24.99 -22.09
C SER A 260 2.64 24.09 -21.69
N PHE A 261 2.68 23.53 -20.47
CA PHE A 261 1.64 22.67 -19.92
C PHE A 261 0.59 23.41 -19.07
N GLY A 262 0.67 24.74 -18.97
CA GLY A 262 -0.27 25.53 -18.15
C GLY A 262 -0.11 25.35 -16.64
N LEU A 263 0.99 24.74 -16.18
CA LEU A 263 1.31 24.44 -14.78
C LEU A 263 1.95 25.65 -14.05
N LYS A 264 1.60 26.88 -14.43
CA LYS A 264 2.19 28.13 -13.89
C LYS A 264 2.04 28.26 -12.37
N ASN A 265 1.06 27.55 -11.79
CA ASN A 265 0.71 27.57 -10.37
C ASN A 265 1.11 26.28 -9.64
N PHE A 266 1.93 25.40 -10.22
CA PHE A 266 2.41 24.21 -9.50
C PHE A 266 3.36 24.64 -8.35
N PRO A 267 3.12 24.21 -7.09
CA PRO A 267 3.87 24.69 -5.93
C PRO A 267 5.32 24.15 -5.86
N PRO A 268 6.31 24.87 -5.30
CA PRO A 268 6.64 26.28 -5.54
C PRO A 268 8.05 26.36 -6.16
N LEU A 269 8.22 26.74 -7.43
CA LEU A 269 9.54 27.15 -7.97
C LEU A 269 9.61 28.66 -8.25
N ASN A 270 8.53 29.40 -7.98
CA ASN A 270 8.45 30.85 -8.18
C ASN A 270 9.28 31.66 -7.17
N PHE A 271 9.79 31.01 -6.12
CA PHE A 271 10.78 31.61 -5.23
C PHE A 271 12.20 31.58 -5.83
N ILE A 272 12.46 30.71 -6.82
CA ILE A 272 13.76 30.58 -7.48
C ILE A 272 13.81 31.50 -8.70
N ASP A 273 14.86 32.32 -8.78
CA ASP A 273 15.12 33.16 -9.94
C ASP A 273 15.15 32.31 -11.23
N PRO A 274 14.45 32.73 -12.31
CA PRO A 274 14.35 31.96 -13.54
C PRO A 274 15.73 31.71 -14.17
N THR A 275 16.68 32.63 -13.98
CA THR A 275 18.07 32.50 -14.41
C THR A 275 18.80 31.31 -13.77
N PHE A 276 18.46 30.95 -12.53
CA PHE A 276 19.12 29.86 -11.79
C PHE A 276 18.30 28.56 -11.75
N ARG A 277 17.01 28.63 -12.11
CA ARG A 277 16.09 27.50 -12.03
C ARG A 277 16.55 26.29 -12.86
N LEU A 278 16.88 26.49 -14.14
CA LEU A 278 17.29 25.40 -15.03
C LEU A 278 18.64 24.76 -14.59
N PRO A 279 19.71 25.52 -14.33
CA PRO A 279 20.95 24.93 -13.80
C PRO A 279 20.76 24.17 -12.48
N LEU A 280 19.92 24.70 -11.57
CA LEU A 280 19.63 24.04 -10.31
C LEU A 280 18.90 22.70 -10.52
N LEU A 281 17.85 22.67 -11.34
CA LEU A 281 17.10 21.45 -11.66
C LEU A 281 17.96 20.41 -12.37
N LEU A 282 18.81 20.82 -13.32
CA LEU A 282 19.74 19.91 -14.00
C LEU A 282 20.77 19.34 -13.02
N SER A 283 21.33 20.17 -12.14
CA SER A 283 22.29 19.71 -11.13
C SER A 283 21.65 18.71 -10.15
N LEU A 284 20.41 18.96 -9.74
CA LEU A 284 19.63 18.04 -8.89
C LEU A 284 19.32 16.73 -9.62
N PHE A 285 18.92 16.81 -10.89
CA PHE A 285 18.65 15.64 -11.73
C PHE A 285 19.89 14.73 -11.83
N VAL A 286 21.07 15.29 -12.14
CA VAL A 286 22.32 14.53 -12.22
C VAL A 286 22.72 13.94 -10.87
N LEU A 287 22.53 14.70 -9.78
CA LEU A 287 22.84 14.27 -8.42
C LEU A 287 22.05 13.02 -8.00
N ILE A 288 20.82 12.87 -8.48
CA ILE A 288 19.97 11.70 -8.23
C ILE A 288 20.21 10.60 -9.29
N MET A 289 20.42 10.99 -10.56
CA MET A 289 20.60 10.06 -11.67
C MET A 289 21.86 9.20 -11.50
N VAL A 290 22.99 9.79 -11.11
CA VAL A 290 24.26 9.05 -11.04
C VAL A 290 24.23 7.94 -9.98
N PRO A 291 23.78 8.16 -8.72
CA PRO A 291 23.60 7.09 -7.75
C PRO A 291 22.65 5.99 -8.23
N ALA A 292 21.55 6.35 -8.91
CA ALA A 292 20.62 5.37 -9.46
C ALA A 292 21.26 4.51 -10.55
N LEU A 293 22.05 5.09 -11.45
CA LEU A 293 22.83 4.33 -12.44
C LEU A 293 23.86 3.40 -11.78
N PHE A 294 24.46 3.82 -10.66
CA PHE A 294 25.36 2.97 -9.89
C PHE A 294 24.64 1.76 -9.28
N ILE A 295 23.45 1.96 -8.71
CA ILE A 295 22.59 0.88 -8.18
C ILE A 295 22.18 -0.09 -9.29
N ILE A 296 21.78 0.42 -10.46
CA ILE A 296 21.44 -0.41 -11.63
C ILE A 296 22.64 -1.25 -12.06
N SER A 297 23.84 -0.65 -12.09
CA SER A 297 25.07 -1.36 -12.43
C SER A 297 25.45 -2.44 -11.41
N LEU A 298 25.25 -2.16 -10.12
CA LEU A 298 25.45 -3.13 -9.05
C LEU A 298 24.47 -4.30 -9.16
N GLY A 299 23.19 -4.03 -9.42
CA GLY A 299 22.19 -5.05 -9.69
C GLY A 299 22.55 -5.91 -10.91
N ALA A 300 23.00 -5.28 -12.00
CA ALA A 300 23.44 -5.99 -13.19
C ALA A 300 24.65 -6.90 -12.91
N LYS A 301 25.60 -6.45 -12.07
CA LYS A 301 26.74 -7.27 -11.62
C LYS A 301 26.28 -8.53 -10.88
N ILE A 302 25.24 -8.43 -10.05
CA ILE A 302 24.69 -9.57 -9.30
C ILE A 302 24.06 -10.60 -10.24
N ILE A 303 23.31 -10.16 -11.26
CA ILE A 303 22.60 -11.03 -12.19
C ILE A 303 23.55 -11.68 -13.20
N PHE A 304 24.39 -10.87 -13.86
CA PHE A 304 25.24 -11.32 -14.97
C PHE A 304 26.64 -11.73 -14.53
N ASN A 305 26.95 -11.65 -13.23
CA ASN A 305 28.27 -11.91 -12.65
C ASN A 305 29.42 -11.13 -13.33
N ARG A 306 29.07 -10.05 -14.05
CA ARG A 306 29.96 -9.11 -14.73
C ARG A 306 29.35 -7.72 -14.57
N SER A 307 30.15 -6.76 -14.12
CA SER A 307 29.68 -5.37 -14.08
C SER A 307 29.78 -4.76 -15.48
N PRO A 308 28.72 -4.13 -15.99
CA PRO A 308 28.83 -3.35 -17.23
C PRO A 308 29.71 -2.10 -17.01
N LEU A 309 29.90 -1.69 -15.76
CA LEU A 309 30.71 -0.53 -15.39
C LEU A 309 32.19 -0.90 -15.29
N THR A 310 33.02 -0.25 -16.10
CA THR A 310 34.48 -0.29 -15.99
C THR A 310 34.94 0.62 -14.85
N LYS A 311 36.15 0.39 -14.31
CA LYS A 311 36.71 1.26 -13.25
C LYS A 311 36.76 2.73 -13.70
N THR A 312 37.18 2.97 -14.94
CA THR A 312 37.22 4.31 -15.54
C THR A 312 35.84 4.95 -15.60
N ALA A 313 34.81 4.20 -16.05
CA ALA A 313 33.44 4.70 -16.08
C ALA A 313 32.91 5.05 -14.68
N ALA A 314 33.24 4.25 -13.66
CA ALA A 314 32.87 4.54 -12.27
C ALA A 314 33.50 5.85 -11.77
N PHE A 315 34.78 6.09 -12.05
CA PHE A 315 35.45 7.34 -11.69
C PHE A 315 34.90 8.55 -12.44
N ILE A 316 34.56 8.40 -13.74
CA ILE A 316 33.90 9.46 -14.51
C ILE A 316 32.53 9.80 -13.91
N MET A 317 31.71 8.79 -13.58
CA MET A 317 30.43 9.00 -12.92
C MET A 317 30.58 9.72 -11.58
N LEU A 318 31.55 9.30 -10.75
CA LEU A 318 31.84 9.97 -9.48
C LEU A 318 32.26 11.42 -9.70
N ALA A 319 33.12 11.70 -10.68
CA ALA A 319 33.54 13.07 -11.00
C ALA A 319 32.34 13.93 -11.43
N VAL A 320 31.46 13.40 -12.30
CA VAL A 320 30.23 14.09 -12.72
C VAL A 320 29.31 14.37 -11.53
N TRP A 321 29.16 13.43 -10.60
CA TRP A 321 28.36 13.60 -9.39
C TRP A 321 28.92 14.66 -8.44
N VAL A 322 30.24 14.71 -8.27
CA VAL A 322 30.90 15.76 -7.47
C VAL A 322 30.72 17.14 -8.11
N VAL A 323 30.85 17.24 -9.44
CA VAL A 323 30.60 18.49 -10.17
C VAL A 323 29.13 18.92 -10.05
N SER A 324 28.17 17.98 -10.14
CA SER A 324 26.76 18.31 -9.97
C SER A 324 26.44 18.77 -8.54
N LEU A 325 27.06 18.16 -7.52
CA LEU A 325 26.95 18.58 -6.13
C LEU A 325 27.46 20.02 -5.93
N PHE A 326 28.62 20.34 -6.51
CA PHE A 326 29.18 21.68 -6.44
C PHE A 326 28.29 22.71 -7.14
N MET A 327 27.81 22.41 -8.35
CA MET A 327 26.89 23.29 -9.08
C MET A 327 25.58 23.49 -8.31
N PHE A 328 25.00 22.42 -7.76
CA PHE A 328 23.81 22.51 -6.92
C PHE A 328 24.03 23.43 -5.73
N ALA A 329 25.13 23.27 -5.00
CA ALA A 329 25.47 24.11 -3.86
C ALA A 329 25.62 25.60 -4.23
N LEU A 330 26.28 25.89 -5.37
CA LEU A 330 26.43 27.26 -5.85
C LEU A 330 25.10 27.92 -6.21
N TYR A 331 24.24 27.25 -6.99
CA TYR A 331 22.96 27.83 -7.41
C TYR A 331 21.94 27.87 -6.26
N ALA A 332 21.92 26.85 -5.40
CA ALA A 332 21.11 26.86 -4.19
C ALA A 332 21.51 28.01 -3.26
N GLY A 333 22.82 28.21 -3.06
CA GLY A 333 23.35 29.33 -2.28
C GLY A 333 23.01 30.69 -2.88
N ARG A 334 23.07 30.84 -4.22
CA ARG A 334 22.63 32.05 -4.92
C ARG A 334 21.13 32.31 -4.77
N SER A 335 20.30 31.27 -4.86
CA SER A 335 18.85 31.38 -4.66
C SER A 335 18.51 31.72 -3.21
N ALA A 336 19.22 31.14 -2.24
CA ALA A 336 19.05 31.44 -0.82
C ALA A 336 19.49 32.86 -0.48
N ALA A 337 20.55 33.36 -1.15
CA ALA A 337 21.01 34.73 -0.96
C ALA A 337 19.92 35.76 -1.26
N SER A 338 18.98 35.47 -2.16
CA SER A 338 17.84 36.37 -2.49
C SER A 338 16.88 36.62 -1.31
N PHE A 339 17.07 35.97 -0.16
CA PHE A 339 16.26 36.12 1.05
C PHE A 339 17.07 36.64 2.26
N LYS A 340 18.27 37.16 2.03
CA LYS A 340 19.22 37.53 3.09
C LYS A 340 18.78 38.73 3.91
N GLU A 341 18.24 39.76 3.25
CA GLU A 341 17.95 41.06 3.85
C GLU A 341 16.50 41.44 3.61
N GLU A 342 15.92 42.21 4.53
CA GLU A 342 14.51 42.63 4.49
C GLU A 342 14.45 44.16 4.44
N ALA A 343 13.49 44.69 3.68
CA ALA A 343 13.20 46.11 3.64
C ALA A 343 11.71 46.37 3.85
N THR A 344 11.42 47.55 4.38
CA THR A 344 10.06 47.99 4.70
C THR A 344 9.81 49.38 4.14
N ILE A 345 8.66 49.57 3.49
CA ILE A 345 8.23 50.84 2.92
C ILE A 345 6.90 51.21 3.54
N ARG A 346 6.82 52.41 4.13
CA ARG A 346 5.61 52.94 4.74
C ARG A 346 5.04 54.08 3.90
N GLN A 347 3.78 53.96 3.51
CA GLN A 347 3.03 54.98 2.77
C GLN A 347 1.80 55.37 3.56
N SER A 348 1.57 56.66 3.77
CA SER A 348 0.37 57.18 4.43
C SER A 348 -0.58 57.75 3.39
N ILE A 349 -1.86 57.40 3.47
CA ILE A 349 -2.92 57.90 2.59
C ILE A 349 -4.00 58.52 3.46
N ASP A 350 -4.26 59.80 3.26
CA ASP A 350 -5.34 60.51 3.92
C ASP A 350 -6.68 60.02 3.33
N LEU A 351 -7.60 59.58 4.19
CA LEU A 351 -8.91 59.09 3.76
C LEU A 351 -9.92 60.23 3.69
N SER A 352 -10.93 60.07 2.83
CA SER A 352 -12.04 61.04 2.78
C SER A 352 -12.86 60.96 4.07
N PRO A 353 -13.30 62.10 4.65
CA PRO A 353 -14.08 62.11 5.87
C PRO A 353 -15.46 61.48 5.66
N VAL A 354 -15.95 60.77 6.68
CA VAL A 354 -17.18 59.98 6.62
C VAL A 354 -18.26 60.61 7.49
N LYS A 355 -19.50 60.68 6.98
CA LYS A 355 -20.65 61.17 7.76
C LYS A 355 -20.90 60.25 8.95
N ASN A 356 -21.07 60.83 10.14
CA ASN A 356 -21.32 60.12 11.41
C ASN A 356 -20.21 59.14 11.86
N ASN A 357 -18.97 59.27 11.37
CA ASN A 357 -17.82 58.42 11.71
C ASN A 357 -18.14 56.91 11.71
N THR A 358 -19.03 56.47 10.82
CA THR A 358 -19.43 55.06 10.70
C THR A 358 -18.81 54.48 9.44
N TRP A 359 -17.92 53.50 9.62
CA TRP A 359 -17.14 52.87 8.56
C TRP A 359 -17.66 51.47 8.30
N TYR A 360 -17.89 51.13 7.03
CA TYR A 360 -18.26 49.79 6.60
C TYR A 360 -17.08 49.16 5.86
N ILE A 361 -16.57 48.04 6.37
CA ILE A 361 -15.37 47.37 5.87
C ILE A 361 -15.76 46.03 5.24
N PHE A 362 -15.44 45.88 3.95
CA PHE A 362 -15.73 44.69 3.16
C PHE A 362 -14.46 44.14 2.50
N ALA A 363 -14.44 42.83 2.26
CA ALA A 363 -13.44 42.18 1.42
C ALA A 363 -13.88 42.25 -0.06
N ASP A 364 -12.97 42.58 -0.98
CA ASP A 364 -13.15 42.39 -2.43
C ASP A 364 -12.51 41.06 -2.85
N ASP A 365 -13.30 40.25 -3.54
CA ASP A 365 -12.90 38.93 -4.05
C ASP A 365 -12.43 38.98 -5.50
N LYS A 366 -12.28 40.19 -6.10
CA LYS A 366 -12.06 40.46 -7.54
C LYS A 366 -10.89 39.80 -8.28
N LYS A 367 -10.26 38.75 -7.74
CA LYS A 367 -9.37 37.86 -8.47
C LYS A 367 -9.89 36.42 -8.62
N TRP A 368 -11.03 36.10 -8.02
CA TRP A 368 -11.59 34.76 -8.01
C TRP A 368 -12.90 34.74 -8.80
N LEU A 369 -12.80 34.51 -10.12
CA LEU A 369 -13.95 34.03 -10.87
C LEU A 369 -14.15 32.57 -10.46
N THR A 370 -15.29 32.25 -9.87
CA THR A 370 -15.64 30.85 -9.63
C THR A 370 -15.98 30.11 -10.94
N GLN A 371 -16.09 28.79 -10.90
CA GLN A 371 -16.52 27.98 -12.04
C GLN A 371 -17.95 28.39 -12.42
N GLU A 372 -18.76 28.73 -11.42
CA GLU A 372 -20.10 29.27 -11.56
C GLU A 372 -20.07 30.67 -12.19
N ASP A 373 -19.14 31.55 -11.79
CA ASP A 373 -18.96 32.87 -12.42
C ASP A 373 -18.48 32.77 -13.86
N SER A 374 -17.63 31.80 -14.18
CA SER A 374 -17.15 31.56 -15.55
C SER A 374 -18.30 31.18 -16.49
N LEU A 375 -19.25 30.39 -15.99
CA LEU A 375 -20.50 30.04 -16.68
C LEU A 375 -21.45 31.25 -16.76
N ARG A 376 -21.55 32.04 -15.69
CA ARG A 376 -22.38 33.25 -15.61
C ARG A 376 -21.93 34.35 -16.59
N TYR A 377 -20.62 34.51 -16.79
CA TYR A 377 -20.04 35.53 -17.68
C TYR A 377 -19.77 35.04 -19.11
N ASN A 378 -20.18 33.82 -19.47
CA ASN A 378 -20.04 33.24 -20.80
C ASN A 378 -18.61 33.36 -21.37
N ILE A 379 -17.61 33.14 -20.52
CA ILE A 379 -16.20 33.18 -20.91
C ILE A 379 -15.92 31.88 -21.69
N THR A 380 -15.94 31.96 -23.02
CA THR A 380 -15.67 30.81 -23.89
C THR A 380 -14.18 30.50 -23.89
N ILE A 381 -13.79 29.48 -23.12
CA ILE A 381 -12.42 28.96 -23.03
C ILE A 381 -12.03 28.36 -24.40
N LYS A 382 -11.48 29.17 -25.30
CA LYS A 382 -11.03 28.75 -26.65
C LYS A 382 -9.62 28.13 -26.70
N SER A 383 -9.05 27.77 -25.57
CA SER A 383 -7.75 27.10 -25.48
C SER A 383 -7.72 26.42 -24.14
N GLY A 384 -7.31 25.15 -24.09
CA GLY A 384 -7.31 24.26 -22.90
C GLY A 384 -6.48 24.73 -21.71
N LYS A 385 -6.56 26.00 -21.32
CA LYS A 385 -6.26 26.51 -19.99
C LYS A 385 -7.50 26.28 -19.14
N THR A 386 -7.52 25.17 -18.43
CA THR A 386 -8.32 25.03 -17.22
C THR A 386 -8.00 26.23 -16.32
N ILE A 387 -9.01 27.08 -16.05
CA ILE A 387 -8.99 27.90 -14.84
C ILE A 387 -9.28 26.88 -13.73
N SER A 388 -8.21 26.21 -13.28
CA SER A 388 -8.32 25.21 -12.24
C SER A 388 -8.77 25.91 -10.97
N HIS A 389 -10.01 25.61 -10.57
CA HIS A 389 -10.48 25.62 -9.20
C HIS A 389 -9.65 24.66 -8.37
N LEU A 390 -8.42 25.07 -8.06
CA LEU A 390 -7.59 24.46 -7.05
C LEU A 390 -6.83 25.58 -6.35
N SER A 391 -7.60 26.37 -5.61
CA SER A 391 -7.09 27.42 -4.72
C SER A 391 -7.78 27.32 -3.37
N GLU A 392 -7.70 26.13 -2.78
CA GLU A 392 -7.64 26.03 -1.33
C GLU A 392 -6.20 25.84 -0.83
N ASP A 393 -5.18 25.72 -1.69
CA ASP A 393 -3.84 25.34 -1.24
C ASP A 393 -2.73 26.30 -1.71
N PHE A 394 -2.07 26.89 -0.70
CA PHE A 394 -0.94 27.83 -0.74
C PHE A 394 -1.25 29.28 -1.16
N ASP A 395 -2.11 29.94 -0.38
CA ASP A 395 -2.19 31.41 -0.38
C ASP A 395 -0.92 31.98 0.28
N MET A 396 0.08 32.31 -0.55
CA MET A 396 1.35 32.90 -0.11
C MET A 396 1.23 34.43 0.08
N ASP A 397 0.03 34.98 -0.13
CA ASP A 397 -0.25 36.40 -0.01
C ASP A 397 -0.56 36.74 1.45
N GLU A 398 0.40 37.36 2.13
CA GLU A 398 0.21 37.80 3.51
C GLU A 398 -0.27 39.26 3.55
N VAL A 399 -1.60 39.44 3.56
CA VAL A 399 -2.24 40.75 3.78
C VAL A 399 -2.82 40.79 5.19
N ASN A 400 -2.33 41.74 5.98
CA ASN A 400 -2.71 41.92 7.38
C ASN A 400 -3.33 43.30 7.57
N LEU A 401 -4.56 43.38 8.08
CA LEU A 401 -5.26 44.63 8.43
C LEU A 401 -5.37 44.78 9.94
N LYS A 402 -4.98 45.96 10.42
CA LYS A 402 -5.09 46.41 11.81
C LYS A 402 -5.90 47.70 11.87
N ILE A 403 -6.66 47.87 12.94
CA ILE A 403 -7.45 49.07 13.19
C ILE A 403 -6.92 49.76 14.45
N GLU A 404 -6.50 51.00 14.31
CA GLU A 404 -5.90 51.78 15.40
C GLU A 404 -6.57 53.16 15.54
N LYS A 405 -6.34 53.81 16.67
CA LYS A 405 -6.77 55.21 16.85
C LYS A 405 -5.85 56.15 16.05
N SER A 406 -6.45 57.15 15.43
CA SER A 406 -5.70 58.22 14.77
C SER A 406 -5.17 59.24 15.77
N ALA A 407 -3.90 59.60 15.65
CA ALA A 407 -3.24 60.57 16.53
C ALA A 407 -3.67 62.02 16.26
N ASP A 408 -4.04 62.34 15.02
CA ASP A 408 -4.47 63.70 14.60
C ASP A 408 -5.99 63.82 14.46
N ASN A 409 -6.73 62.80 14.91
CA ASN A 409 -8.18 62.70 14.83
C ASN A 409 -8.74 62.79 13.39
N LYS A 410 -7.92 62.48 12.38
CA LYS A 410 -8.34 62.33 10.98
C LYS A 410 -8.18 60.88 10.53
N PRO A 411 -9.02 60.39 9.61
CA PRO A 411 -8.89 59.01 9.14
C PRO A 411 -7.71 58.88 8.17
N HIS A 412 -6.82 57.93 8.44
CA HIS A 412 -5.65 57.62 7.62
C HIS A 412 -5.58 56.13 7.34
N LEU A 413 -5.10 55.76 6.17
CA LEU A 413 -4.68 54.40 5.87
C LEU A 413 -3.17 54.36 5.64
N ILE A 414 -2.48 53.67 6.53
CA ILE A 414 -1.04 53.43 6.39
C ILE A 414 -0.86 52.07 5.73
N LYS A 415 -0.15 52.04 4.60
CA LYS A 415 0.29 50.81 3.93
C LYS A 415 1.77 50.58 4.23
N ILE A 416 2.09 49.40 4.74
CA ILE A 416 3.44 48.96 5.06
C ILE A 416 3.72 47.76 4.15
N TYR A 417 4.65 47.93 3.22
CA TYR A 417 5.10 46.89 2.31
C TYR A 417 6.43 46.33 2.81
N LYS A 418 6.51 45.02 3.03
CA LYS A 418 7.76 44.33 3.38
C LYS A 418 8.13 43.34 2.30
N SER A 419 9.41 43.20 2.03
CA SER A 419 9.93 42.16 1.15
C SER A 419 11.40 41.89 1.41
N LYS A 420 11.85 40.68 1.05
CA LYS A 420 13.24 40.26 1.15
C LYS A 420 14.00 40.43 -0.17
N GLY A 421 15.32 40.50 -0.05
CA GLY A 421 16.22 40.63 -1.18
C GLY A 421 17.62 40.15 -0.85
N LYS A 422 18.48 40.15 -1.87
CA LYS A 422 19.90 39.82 -1.74
C LYS A 422 20.66 40.82 -0.87
N ASN A 423 20.32 42.08 -1.06
CA ASN A 423 20.83 43.26 -0.36
C ASN A 423 19.64 44.21 -0.12
N PHE A 424 19.81 45.19 0.76
CA PHE A 424 18.81 46.21 1.09
C PHE A 424 18.18 46.88 -0.14
N ASP A 425 18.98 47.30 -1.13
CA ASP A 425 18.47 47.94 -2.36
C ASP A 425 17.53 47.03 -3.16
N ASN A 426 17.87 45.74 -3.27
CA ASN A 426 17.01 44.76 -3.95
C ASN A 426 15.73 44.49 -3.13
N ALA A 427 15.84 44.46 -1.80
CA ALA A 427 14.69 44.27 -0.92
C ALA A 427 13.71 45.46 -1.03
N ILE A 428 14.22 46.69 -1.12
CA ILE A 428 13.41 47.88 -1.38
C ILE A 428 12.72 47.78 -2.74
N GLU A 429 13.44 47.44 -3.81
CA GLU A 429 12.87 47.28 -5.15
C GLU A 429 11.73 46.24 -5.15
N ASN A 430 11.94 45.11 -4.46
CA ASN A 430 10.90 44.08 -4.31
C ASN A 430 9.69 44.58 -3.53
N ALA A 431 9.89 45.35 -2.46
CA ALA A 431 8.80 45.96 -1.70
C ALA A 431 8.03 47.02 -2.52
N GLN A 432 8.72 47.79 -3.38
CA GLN A 432 8.10 48.76 -4.29
C GLN A 432 7.27 48.09 -5.40
N ASN A 433 7.61 46.85 -5.76
CA ASN A 433 6.87 46.08 -6.75
C ASN A 433 5.53 45.54 -6.23
N ILE A 434 5.25 45.67 -4.93
CA ILE A 434 3.97 45.27 -4.35
C ILE A 434 2.91 46.33 -4.65
N LEU A 435 1.81 45.91 -5.26
CA LEU A 435 0.65 46.73 -5.58
C LEU A 435 -0.53 46.26 -4.74
N TYR A 436 -0.97 47.12 -3.83
CA TYR A 436 -2.16 46.87 -3.01
C TYR A 436 -3.27 47.89 -3.29
N ASN A 437 -4.40 47.39 -3.78
CA ASN A 437 -5.56 48.18 -4.16
C ASN A 437 -6.64 48.10 -3.07
N PHE A 438 -7.24 49.26 -2.77
CA PHE A 438 -8.44 49.38 -1.93
C PHE A 438 -9.35 50.44 -2.54
N ILE A 439 -10.64 50.39 -2.25
CA ILE A 439 -11.63 51.33 -2.76
C ILE A 439 -12.36 51.96 -1.59
N GLN A 440 -12.38 53.30 -1.53
CA GLN A 440 -13.24 54.05 -0.62
C GLN A 440 -14.38 54.70 -1.42
N LYS A 441 -15.63 54.43 -1.02
CA LYS A 441 -16.84 55.10 -1.51
C LYS A 441 -17.66 55.56 -0.32
N ASP A 442 -17.70 56.87 -0.08
CA ASP A 442 -18.36 57.46 1.08
C ASP A 442 -17.93 56.82 2.40
N SER A 443 -18.85 56.12 3.07
CA SER A 443 -18.66 55.44 4.35
C SER A 443 -18.11 54.02 4.21
N THR A 444 -17.97 53.54 2.97
CA THR A 444 -17.66 52.15 2.65
C THR A 444 -16.22 52.02 2.16
N MET A 445 -15.49 51.09 2.75
CA MET A 445 -14.15 50.68 2.37
C MET A 445 -14.15 49.22 1.95
N THR A 446 -13.58 48.95 0.78
CA THR A 446 -13.41 47.60 0.27
C THR A 446 -11.91 47.31 0.13
N PHE A 447 -11.45 46.25 0.78
CA PHE A 447 -10.05 45.82 0.83
C PHE A 447 -9.87 44.54 0.01
N ASN A 448 -8.86 44.52 -0.86
CA ASN A 448 -8.51 43.28 -1.54
C ASN A 448 -7.86 42.31 -0.55
N ARG A 449 -8.20 41.02 -0.65
CA ARG A 449 -7.57 39.96 0.15
C ARG A 449 -6.15 39.60 -0.34
N HIS A 450 -5.84 39.96 -1.57
CA HIS A 450 -4.56 39.66 -2.23
C HIS A 450 -3.87 40.93 -2.70
N TYR A 451 -2.54 40.89 -2.72
CA TYR A 451 -1.74 41.90 -3.40
C TYR A 451 -1.40 41.44 -4.83
N GLU A 452 -0.89 42.36 -5.63
CA GLU A 452 -0.36 42.05 -6.95
C GLU A 452 1.12 42.43 -7.02
N LEU A 453 1.91 41.66 -7.76
CA LEU A 453 3.29 42.02 -8.04
C LEU A 453 3.38 42.64 -9.43
N LYS A 454 3.93 43.86 -9.49
CA LYS A 454 4.21 44.55 -10.75
C LYS A 454 5.07 43.66 -11.65
N ASN A 455 4.75 43.64 -12.95
CA ASN A 455 5.47 42.86 -13.98
C ASN A 455 5.61 41.36 -13.68
N ASN A 456 4.70 40.76 -12.91
CA ASN A 456 4.75 39.34 -12.54
C ASN A 456 6.05 38.99 -11.79
N GLY A 457 6.42 39.84 -10.82
CA GLY A 457 7.60 39.68 -9.97
C GLY A 457 7.63 38.37 -9.19
N LEU A 458 8.83 37.99 -8.73
CA LEU A 458 9.04 36.74 -7.99
C LEU A 458 8.62 36.88 -6.54
N TRP A 459 8.20 35.78 -5.93
CA TRP A 459 7.87 35.77 -4.52
C TRP A 459 9.15 35.85 -3.67
N ARG A 460 9.17 36.80 -2.72
CA ARG A 460 10.28 37.23 -1.88
C ARG A 460 9.77 37.55 -0.47
N VAL A 461 8.90 36.69 0.08
CA VAL A 461 8.25 36.90 1.40
C VAL A 461 7.61 38.29 1.46
N GLN A 462 6.78 38.60 0.45
CA GLN A 462 6.09 39.88 0.43
C GLN A 462 4.97 39.86 1.46
N GLU A 463 4.94 40.89 2.29
CA GLU A 463 3.90 41.14 3.30
C GLU A 463 3.31 42.53 3.06
N VAL A 464 1.99 42.63 3.15
CA VAL A 464 1.26 43.90 3.15
C VAL A 464 0.56 44.07 4.48
N GLU A 465 1.06 44.99 5.28
CA GLU A 465 0.43 45.38 6.53
C GLU A 465 -0.29 46.72 6.36
N LEU A 466 -1.58 46.73 6.66
CA LEU A 466 -2.49 47.85 6.53
C LEU A 466 -2.89 48.28 7.93
N ILE A 467 -2.66 49.56 8.26
CA ILE A 467 -3.10 50.14 9.52
C ILE A 467 -4.13 51.21 9.21
N LEU A 468 -5.39 50.88 9.48
CA LEU A 468 -6.52 51.79 9.36
C LEU A 468 -6.63 52.61 10.66
N GLN A 469 -6.16 53.86 10.59
CA GLN A 469 -6.22 54.79 11.71
C GLN A 469 -7.50 55.61 11.64
N LEU A 470 -8.36 55.49 12.65
CA LEU A 470 -9.67 56.16 12.69
C LEU A 470 -9.78 57.08 13.91
N PRO A 471 -10.56 58.17 13.82
CA PRO A 471 -10.80 59.04 14.97
C PRO A 471 -11.52 58.30 16.11
N VAL A 472 -11.34 58.76 17.34
CA VAL A 472 -12.00 58.18 18.51
C VAL A 472 -13.53 58.31 18.37
N ASN A 473 -14.27 57.32 18.87
CA ASN A 473 -15.72 57.14 18.68
C ASN A 473 -16.15 56.78 17.26
N SER A 474 -15.22 56.39 16.38
CA SER A 474 -15.59 55.79 15.10
C SER A 474 -16.24 54.43 15.30
N LYS A 475 -17.41 54.24 14.67
CA LYS A 475 -18.10 52.95 14.61
C LYS A 475 -17.60 52.21 13.37
N VAL A 476 -17.16 50.98 13.51
CA VAL A 476 -16.65 50.16 12.41
C VAL A 476 -17.50 48.90 12.30
N ILE A 477 -18.07 48.66 11.12
CA ILE A 477 -18.89 47.49 10.81
C ILE A 477 -18.09 46.64 9.83
N ILE A 478 -17.81 45.39 10.20
CA ILE A 478 -16.87 44.52 9.50
C ILE A 478 -17.60 43.28 9.00
N ASP A 479 -17.44 42.97 7.71
CA ASP A 479 -17.95 41.76 7.04
C ASP A 479 -17.14 40.51 7.43
N GLU A 480 -17.81 39.35 7.53
CA GLU A 480 -17.18 38.07 7.89
C GLU A 480 -15.98 37.70 7.02
N ARG A 481 -16.01 38.01 5.73
CA ARG A 481 -14.91 37.67 4.80
C ARG A 481 -13.61 38.39 5.12
N MET A 482 -13.67 39.47 5.90
CA MET A 482 -12.49 40.20 6.39
C MET A 482 -11.66 39.37 7.37
N ASN A 483 -12.20 38.29 7.93
CA ASN A 483 -11.47 37.38 8.82
C ASN A 483 -10.15 36.86 8.20
N SER A 484 -10.12 36.69 6.87
CA SER A 484 -8.91 36.25 6.14
C SER A 484 -7.71 37.19 6.29
N ILE A 485 -7.94 38.49 6.44
CA ILE A 485 -6.88 39.52 6.48
C ILE A 485 -6.81 40.29 7.80
N MET A 486 -7.82 40.20 8.66
CA MET A 486 -7.87 40.98 9.90
C MET A 486 -7.06 40.31 11.03
N ARG A 487 -6.15 41.07 11.65
CA ARG A 487 -5.25 40.56 12.70
C ARG A 487 -5.39 41.27 14.05
N ASP A 488 -5.80 42.54 14.07
CA ASP A 488 -5.96 43.30 15.30
C ASP A 488 -7.05 44.39 15.14
N PRO A 489 -8.22 44.25 15.77
CA PRO A 489 -8.64 43.09 16.57
C PRO A 489 -8.92 41.86 15.70
N TYR A 490 -8.81 40.65 16.24
CA TYR A 490 -9.21 39.44 15.50
C TYR A 490 -10.73 39.41 15.31
N TYR A 491 -11.20 38.96 14.14
CA TYR A 491 -12.64 38.89 13.85
C TYR A 491 -13.41 38.11 14.94
N TYR A 492 -12.91 36.95 15.36
CA TYR A 492 -13.60 36.10 16.32
C TYR A 492 -13.61 36.61 17.77
N GLU A 493 -12.88 37.68 18.11
CA GLU A 493 -12.89 38.24 19.47
C GLU A 493 -14.23 38.89 19.85
N CYS A 494 -15.10 39.17 18.87
CA CYS A 494 -16.41 39.78 19.06
C CYS A 494 -17.57 38.76 18.89
N GLU A 495 -17.25 37.47 18.81
CA GLU A 495 -18.24 36.40 18.74
C GLU A 495 -18.63 35.93 20.15
N ASP A 496 -19.94 35.90 20.44
CA ASP A 496 -20.44 35.34 21.69
C ASP A 496 -20.49 33.80 21.56
N ASN A 497 -19.88 33.07 22.50
CA ASN A 497 -19.85 31.60 22.53
C ASN A 497 -21.23 30.89 22.53
N ASP A 498 -22.33 31.64 22.63
CA ASP A 498 -23.69 31.13 22.86
C ASP A 498 -24.64 31.25 21.63
N SER A 499 -24.17 31.70 20.46
CA SER A 499 -25.06 31.82 19.29
C SER A 499 -24.68 30.88 18.14
N ASP A 500 -25.50 29.84 17.93
CA ASP A 500 -25.55 28.98 16.73
C ASP A 500 -25.80 29.74 15.40
N ASN A 501 -26.00 31.07 15.46
CA ASN A 501 -26.16 31.93 14.31
C ASN A 501 -24.84 32.65 14.00
N HIS A 502 -24.11 32.14 13.00
CA HIS A 502 -22.96 32.82 12.41
C HIS A 502 -23.39 34.22 11.96
N ARG A 503 -22.86 35.27 12.61
CA ARG A 503 -23.17 36.67 12.27
C ARG A 503 -22.33 37.07 11.06
N SER A 504 -22.99 37.48 9.98
CA SER A 504 -22.31 37.94 8.75
C SER A 504 -21.54 39.25 8.90
N THR A 505 -21.84 40.03 9.95
CA THR A 505 -21.14 41.29 10.26
C THR A 505 -20.99 41.49 11.76
N GLN A 506 -19.93 42.20 12.15
CA GLN A 506 -19.66 42.58 13.54
C GLN A 506 -19.46 44.10 13.67
N THR A 507 -19.82 44.64 14.85
CA THR A 507 -19.68 46.06 15.14
C THR A 507 -18.61 46.32 16.20
N TRP A 508 -17.70 47.21 15.86
CA TRP A 508 -16.56 47.62 16.65
C TRP A 508 -16.60 49.14 16.90
N LEU A 509 -16.04 49.58 18.02
CA LEU A 509 -15.94 50.98 18.41
C LEU A 509 -14.48 51.32 18.72
N VAL A 510 -13.97 52.35 18.07
CA VAL A 510 -12.60 52.84 18.30
C VAL A 510 -12.58 53.68 19.58
N THR A 511 -11.86 53.23 20.59
CA THR A 511 -11.70 53.91 21.89
C THR A 511 -10.26 54.37 22.10
N GLU A 512 -10.01 55.18 23.14
CA GLU A 512 -8.64 55.62 23.48
C GLU A 512 -7.69 54.47 23.82
N ASN A 513 -8.24 53.36 24.35
CA ASN A 513 -7.47 52.19 24.80
C ASN A 513 -7.47 51.06 23.76
N GLY A 514 -7.86 51.33 22.51
CA GLY A 514 -7.95 50.34 21.43
C GLY A 514 -9.37 50.14 20.91
N VAL A 515 -9.55 49.16 20.04
CA VAL A 515 -10.84 48.85 19.41
C VAL A 515 -11.61 47.87 20.29
N LYS A 516 -12.87 48.19 20.62
CA LYS A 516 -13.73 47.35 21.46
C LYS A 516 -14.95 46.87 20.69
N CYS A 517 -15.27 45.59 20.83
CA CYS A 517 -16.51 45.02 20.31
C CYS A 517 -17.73 45.66 20.99
N ARG A 518 -18.75 45.99 20.19
CA ARG A 518 -20.06 46.45 20.69
C ARG A 518 -21.11 45.42 20.33
N ASN A 519 -21.42 44.53 21.27
CA ASN A 519 -22.50 43.56 21.13
C ASN A 519 -23.87 44.28 21.01
N GLY A 520 -24.55 44.08 19.88
CA GLY A 520 -25.91 44.58 19.64
C GLY A 520 -26.04 45.54 18.46
N PHE A 521 -25.87 45.05 17.23
CA PHE A 521 -26.30 45.77 16.02
C PHE A 521 -27.26 44.92 15.18
N ASN A 522 -28.40 45.51 14.81
CA ASN A 522 -29.47 44.89 14.03
C ASN A 522 -29.19 45.09 12.52
N PRO A 523 -28.93 44.01 11.75
CA PRO A 523 -28.41 44.07 10.38
C PRO A 523 -29.50 44.13 9.29
N SER A 524 -30.68 44.70 9.56
CA SER A 524 -31.74 44.81 8.55
C SER A 524 -31.46 45.82 7.42
N ALA A 525 -30.30 46.48 7.40
CA ALA A 525 -30.03 47.57 6.46
C ALA A 525 -29.11 47.25 5.27
N PHE A 526 -28.17 46.29 5.33
CA PHE A 526 -27.26 46.06 4.20
C PHE A 526 -26.68 44.65 4.21
N SER A 527 -27.41 43.71 3.61
CA SER A 527 -26.79 42.63 2.85
C SER A 527 -26.98 42.97 1.37
N ARG A 528 -25.93 43.44 0.70
CA ARG A 528 -25.95 43.60 -0.75
C ARG A 528 -25.97 42.19 -1.33
N SER A 529 -27.15 41.61 -1.52
CA SER A 529 -27.28 40.32 -2.19
C SER A 529 -26.72 40.50 -3.60
N ASP A 530 -25.80 39.64 -4.01
CA ASP A 530 -25.20 39.68 -5.36
C ASP A 530 -26.26 39.65 -6.47
N ASP A 531 -27.46 39.15 -6.17
CA ASP A 531 -28.62 39.16 -7.07
C ASP A 531 -29.21 40.56 -7.34
N LEU A 532 -29.12 41.49 -6.39
CA LEU A 532 -29.63 42.85 -6.55
C LEU A 532 -28.68 43.71 -7.38
N ASP A 533 -27.37 43.52 -7.21
CA ASP A 533 -26.36 44.23 -8.00
C ASP A 533 -26.38 43.78 -9.47
N ASP A 534 -26.71 42.50 -9.72
CA ASP A 534 -26.89 41.95 -11.08
C ASP A 534 -28.21 42.39 -11.72
N LEU A 535 -29.29 42.52 -10.92
CA LEU A 535 -30.56 43.11 -11.37
C LEU A 535 -30.40 44.59 -11.73
N LEU A 536 -29.73 45.38 -10.88
CA LEU A 536 -29.48 46.80 -11.12
C LEU A 536 -28.56 47.03 -12.33
N LYS A 537 -27.55 46.18 -12.55
CA LYS A 537 -26.70 46.20 -13.75
C LYS A 537 -27.41 45.73 -15.03
N LYS A 538 -28.49 44.95 -14.93
CA LYS A 538 -29.37 44.62 -16.07
C LYS A 538 -30.30 45.78 -16.39
N ILE A 539 -30.94 46.37 -15.38
CA ILE A 539 -31.80 47.55 -15.54
C ILE A 539 -31.01 48.75 -16.10
N ALA A 540 -29.75 48.92 -15.71
CA ALA A 540 -28.88 49.96 -16.23
C ALA A 540 -28.37 49.72 -17.68
N ARG A 541 -28.50 48.50 -18.21
CA ARG A 541 -28.02 48.13 -19.56
C ARG A 541 -29.12 48.05 -20.61
N ASP A 542 -30.33 47.67 -20.22
CA ASP A 542 -31.42 47.47 -21.17
C ASP A 542 -32.38 48.67 -21.14
N GLU A 543 -32.51 49.39 -22.25
CA GLU A 543 -33.63 50.32 -22.48
C GLU A 543 -34.93 49.51 -22.51
N ILE A 544 -35.70 49.52 -21.42
CA ILE A 544 -36.94 48.74 -21.31
C ILE A 544 -38.05 49.45 -22.10
N SER A 545 -38.32 49.00 -23.32
CA SER A 545 -39.47 49.47 -24.11
C SER A 545 -40.75 48.72 -23.72
N ILE A 546 -41.77 49.45 -23.26
CA ILE A 546 -43.08 48.88 -22.89
C ILE A 546 -44.14 49.46 -23.81
N LYS A 547 -44.89 48.61 -24.52
CA LYS A 547 -46.05 49.05 -25.32
C LYS A 547 -47.24 49.30 -24.40
N LEU A 548 -47.66 50.56 -24.30
CA LEU A 548 -48.88 50.96 -23.59
C LEU A 548 -50.02 51.18 -24.59
N ASN A 549 -51.11 50.41 -24.45
CA ASN A 549 -52.44 50.62 -25.03
C ASN A 549 -52.49 51.56 -26.25
N SER A 550 -51.89 51.13 -27.37
CA SER A 550 -51.84 51.78 -28.69
C SER A 550 -50.92 53.00 -28.91
N LEU A 551 -50.08 53.39 -27.96
CA LEU A 551 -48.99 54.37 -28.11
C LEU A 551 -47.62 53.70 -27.99
N ASN A 552 -46.73 53.95 -28.96
CA ASN A 552 -45.33 53.50 -28.91
C ASN A 552 -44.51 54.47 -28.04
N ALA A 553 -44.75 54.45 -26.73
CA ALA A 553 -43.94 55.17 -25.77
C ALA A 553 -42.66 54.39 -25.47
N VAL A 554 -41.49 55.00 -25.71
CA VAL A 554 -40.21 54.47 -25.22
C VAL A 554 -39.99 55.06 -23.84
N VAL A 555 -39.93 54.19 -22.82
CA VAL A 555 -39.63 54.55 -21.43
C VAL A 555 -38.14 54.34 -21.19
N THR A 556 -37.42 55.41 -20.90
CA THR A 556 -36.00 55.34 -20.51
C THR A 556 -35.88 55.63 -19.02
N ILE A 557 -35.31 54.69 -18.25
CA ILE A 557 -35.05 54.81 -16.82
C ILE A 557 -33.57 55.18 -16.65
N ASP A 558 -33.28 56.43 -16.27
CA ASP A 558 -31.91 56.87 -16.00
C ASP A 558 -31.47 56.39 -14.62
N SER A 559 -30.58 55.39 -14.59
CA SER A 559 -30.14 54.70 -13.37
C SER A 559 -29.04 55.43 -12.60
N ASN A 560 -28.60 56.61 -13.05
CA ASN A 560 -27.40 57.24 -12.47
C ASN A 560 -27.62 58.00 -11.16
N ASN A 561 -28.86 58.15 -10.65
CA ASN A 561 -29.09 58.91 -9.42
C ASN A 561 -30.43 58.58 -8.72
N GLN A 562 -30.64 57.34 -8.26
CA GLN A 562 -31.92 56.92 -7.65
C GLN A 562 -31.78 56.55 -6.17
N ASP A 563 -32.66 57.12 -5.35
CA ASP A 563 -32.89 56.72 -3.96
C ASP A 563 -33.68 55.40 -3.94
N ILE A 564 -33.04 54.34 -3.48
CA ILE A 564 -33.65 53.01 -3.28
C ILE A 564 -33.92 52.84 -1.79
N ASN A 565 -35.19 52.78 -1.40
CA ASN A 565 -35.59 52.54 -0.03
C ASN A 565 -36.30 51.18 0.08
N GLN A 566 -35.89 50.36 1.04
CA GLN A 566 -36.53 49.09 1.36
C GLN A 566 -37.64 49.34 2.39
N GLU A 567 -38.86 48.87 2.13
CA GLU A 567 -39.96 48.93 3.09
C GLU A 567 -39.94 47.72 4.04
N ASP A 568 -40.51 47.88 5.24
CA ASP A 568 -40.50 46.88 6.33
C ASP A 568 -41.06 45.49 5.93
N ASN A 569 -41.76 45.40 4.81
CA ASN A 569 -42.32 44.15 4.26
C ASN A 569 -41.38 43.41 3.28
N GLY A 570 -40.17 43.91 3.04
CA GLY A 570 -39.18 43.30 2.15
C GLY A 570 -39.27 43.71 0.68
N ASP A 571 -40.13 44.68 0.36
CA ASP A 571 -40.26 45.27 -0.97
C ASP A 571 -39.26 46.42 -1.18
N TYR A 572 -38.81 46.63 -2.42
CA TYR A 572 -37.94 47.75 -2.78
C TYR A 572 -38.72 48.82 -3.53
N LYS A 573 -38.57 50.07 -3.09
CA LYS A 573 -39.17 51.24 -3.74
C LYS A 573 -38.09 52.06 -4.42
N ILE A 574 -38.26 52.28 -5.71
CA ILE A 574 -37.31 53.00 -6.57
C ILE A 574 -38.00 54.26 -7.10
N SER A 575 -37.41 55.43 -6.87
CA SER A 575 -37.90 56.69 -7.45
C SER A 575 -37.08 57.05 -8.69
N THR A 576 -37.72 57.13 -9.85
CA THR A 576 -37.05 57.43 -11.13
C THR A 576 -37.81 58.48 -11.95
N GLN A 577 -37.08 59.21 -12.79
CA GLN A 577 -37.66 59.97 -13.90
C GLN A 577 -37.98 58.98 -15.04
N VAL A 578 -39.20 59.03 -15.56
CA VAL A 578 -39.61 58.28 -16.75
C VAL A 578 -39.79 59.27 -17.87
N THR A 579 -38.97 59.14 -18.91
CA THR A 579 -39.13 59.91 -20.14
C THR A 579 -40.06 59.16 -21.08
N ILE A 580 -41.18 59.78 -21.44
CA ILE A 580 -42.14 59.27 -22.43
C ILE A 580 -41.91 60.05 -23.72
N LYS A 581 -41.51 59.34 -24.78
CA LYS A 581 -41.44 59.89 -26.14
C LYS A 581 -42.69 59.50 -26.91
N ASP A 582 -43.46 60.51 -27.33
CA ASP A 582 -44.59 60.35 -28.25
C ASP A 582 -44.34 61.19 -29.51
N GLY A 583 -43.89 60.54 -30.59
CA GLY A 583 -43.41 61.21 -31.78
C GLY A 583 -42.19 62.11 -31.51
N ASN A 584 -42.33 63.42 -31.74
CA ASN A 584 -41.29 64.42 -31.47
C ASN A 584 -41.40 65.10 -30.08
N ASN A 585 -42.44 64.79 -29.30
CA ASN A 585 -42.61 65.34 -27.97
C ASN A 585 -41.95 64.42 -26.94
N VAL A 586 -41.12 65.00 -26.07
CA VAL A 586 -40.40 64.30 -25.01
C VAL A 586 -40.83 64.92 -23.68
N ASN A 587 -41.58 64.17 -22.88
CA ASN A 587 -41.97 64.57 -21.53
C ASN A 587 -41.29 63.66 -20.50
N SER A 588 -40.64 64.25 -19.50
CA SER A 588 -40.05 63.53 -18.37
C SER A 588 -40.86 63.81 -17.11
N GLU A 589 -41.34 62.76 -16.46
CA GLU A 589 -42.14 62.87 -15.25
C GLU A 589 -41.60 61.92 -14.16
N PRO A 590 -41.71 62.29 -12.86
CA PRO A 590 -41.27 61.44 -11.76
C PRO A 590 -42.27 60.30 -11.47
N TYR A 591 -41.76 59.07 -11.43
CA TYR A 591 -42.50 57.85 -11.09
C TYR A 591 -41.85 57.10 -9.92
N GLN A 592 -42.67 56.38 -9.18
CA GLN A 592 -42.24 55.44 -8.14
C GLN A 592 -42.55 54.01 -8.57
N ILE A 593 -41.51 53.17 -8.63
CA ILE A 593 -41.58 51.75 -9.02
C ILE A 593 -41.42 50.90 -7.76
N ILE A 594 -42.33 49.95 -7.54
CA ILE A 594 -42.25 49.00 -6.43
C ILE A 594 -41.89 47.61 -6.97
N ILE A 595 -40.79 47.06 -6.45
CA ILE A 595 -40.28 45.73 -6.78
C ILE A 595 -40.54 44.81 -5.60
N ARG A 596 -41.25 43.71 -5.84
CA ARG A 596 -41.57 42.71 -4.82
C ARG A 596 -40.80 41.41 -5.04
N ARG A 597 -40.46 40.75 -3.95
CA ARG A 597 -39.89 39.39 -3.93
C ARG A 597 -41.03 38.38 -4.04
N LYS A 598 -41.06 37.56 -5.09
CA LYS A 598 -42.08 36.53 -5.25
C LYS A 598 -41.46 35.14 -5.30
N LYS A 599 -41.92 34.24 -4.43
CA LYS A 599 -41.60 32.81 -4.51
C LYS A 599 -42.34 32.21 -5.69
N ASP A 600 -41.60 31.61 -6.63
CA ASP A 600 -42.22 30.94 -7.76
C ASP A 600 -42.75 29.58 -7.29
N ALA A 601 -44.06 29.46 -7.16
CA ALA A 601 -44.72 28.27 -6.62
C ALA A 601 -44.54 27.01 -7.48
N ARG A 602 -43.89 27.12 -8.65
CA ARG A 602 -43.63 26.01 -9.58
C ARG A 602 -42.18 25.53 -9.58
N ASP A 603 -41.26 26.18 -8.86
CA ASP A 603 -39.86 25.75 -8.78
C ASP A 603 -39.64 24.81 -7.57
N PRO A 604 -39.30 23.52 -7.79
CA PRO A 604 -39.06 22.56 -6.71
C PRO A 604 -37.84 22.89 -5.84
N TYR A 605 -36.98 23.83 -6.27
CA TYR A 605 -35.81 24.28 -5.52
C TYR A 605 -36.02 25.63 -4.81
N ASN A 606 -37.24 26.17 -4.84
CA ASN A 606 -37.62 27.37 -4.11
C ASN A 606 -36.75 28.60 -4.45
N LYS A 607 -36.31 28.75 -5.70
CA LYS A 607 -35.59 29.97 -6.13
C LYS A 607 -36.52 31.16 -6.10
N GLU A 608 -36.05 32.23 -5.49
CA GLU A 608 -36.80 33.47 -5.37
C GLU A 608 -36.53 34.35 -6.60
N SER A 609 -37.58 34.94 -7.16
CA SER A 609 -37.47 35.83 -8.31
C SER A 609 -38.04 37.21 -7.98
N TRP A 610 -37.38 38.25 -8.48
CA TRP A 610 -37.80 39.65 -8.31
C TRP A 610 -38.73 40.04 -9.45
N LYS A 611 -39.89 40.64 -9.13
CA LYS A 611 -40.84 41.12 -10.13
C LYS A 611 -41.27 42.55 -9.83
N ILE A 612 -41.27 43.39 -10.86
CA ILE A 612 -41.84 44.74 -10.82
C ILE A 612 -43.36 44.57 -10.84
N GLU A 613 -44.05 45.05 -9.79
CA GLU A 613 -45.49 44.78 -9.63
C GLU A 613 -46.35 46.04 -9.88
N ARG A 614 -45.89 47.25 -9.53
CA ARG A 614 -46.64 48.51 -9.76
C ARG A 614 -45.74 49.73 -10.00
N SER A 615 -46.21 50.64 -10.85
CA SER A 615 -45.65 51.98 -11.07
C SER A 615 -46.70 53.04 -10.74
N TYR A 616 -46.35 54.04 -9.94
CA TYR A 616 -47.24 55.15 -9.61
C TYR A 616 -46.66 56.46 -10.13
N LYS A 617 -47.50 57.31 -10.71
CA LYS A 617 -47.13 58.71 -10.98
C LYS A 617 -47.08 59.46 -9.65
N SER A 618 -46.06 60.28 -9.42
CA SER A 618 -45.90 60.99 -8.12
C SER A 618 -47.08 61.93 -7.76
N SER A 619 -48.00 62.18 -8.70
CA SER A 619 -49.25 62.94 -8.50
C SER A 619 -50.44 62.10 -8.01
N GLY A 620 -50.29 60.79 -7.80
CA GLY A 620 -51.30 59.93 -7.18
C GLY A 620 -52.32 59.29 -8.13
N GLU A 621 -52.11 59.32 -9.45
CA GLU A 621 -52.89 58.52 -10.40
C GLU A 621 -52.17 57.18 -10.69
N ASP A 622 -52.92 56.08 -10.66
CA ASP A 622 -52.44 54.73 -10.97
C ASP A 622 -52.12 54.61 -12.47
N PHE A 623 -50.93 54.09 -12.79
CA PHE A 623 -50.42 53.91 -14.16
C PHE A 623 -50.11 52.44 -14.46
#